data_AF-A0A3P8X4T5-F1
#
_entry.id   AF-A0A3P8X4T5-F1
#
_cell.length_a   1.000
_cell.length_b   1.000
_cell.length_c   1.000
_cell.angle_alpha   90.00
_cell.angle_beta   90.00
_cell.angle_gamma   90.00
#
_symmetry.space_group_name_H-M   'P 1'
#
loop_
_entity.id
_entity.type
_entity.pdbx_description
1 polymer ?
#
loop_
_entity_poly.entity_id
_entity_poly.type
_entity_poly.pdbx_seq_one_letter_code
_entity_poly.pdbx_strand_id
1 'polypeptide(L)'
;MGFAHITITLIHNMMLQDTGLYYDRYLREVIEVLETDPHFREKLQTANAEDIRNGHLSNELDLVSHHVRTRLDELKRQEVSRLRMLLKAKVDSTNSQSTNVPIDHASLLKQFEHLDPHNQNTFEAKDLELLISTATKDLENFDVERHEEFKRYEMLKEHERREYLKGLDQEKRNKEEKMMQELKEKHRQHPKVNAPGSVAQLREVWEETDGLDPQEFNPKTFFKLHDTNEDGILDENELEALFTKELEKVYDPNNAEDDMMEMEEERLRMREHFMNNVDTNKDRLVSLEEFLKSTEKQEFNNPKEWETLDTRPVYTEEELKQFEAEIKEKEMKLQRKVETLQREQELLNEGSKALEAQKREYQQQMAAEELPPAGSNGELKFQPQLQKAEYEGKHKES
;
A
#
# COMPACT_ATOMS: atom_id res chain seq x y z
N MET A 1 -15.82 -13.69 -27.30
CA MET A 1 -14.43 -14.16 -27.38
C MET A 1 -13.41 -13.16 -26.83
N GLY A 2 -13.73 -11.87 -26.65
CA GLY A 2 -12.77 -10.87 -26.12
C GLY A 2 -12.36 -11.05 -24.65
N PHE A 3 -13.26 -11.51 -23.78
CA PHE A 3 -12.97 -11.63 -22.33
C PHE A 3 -12.04 -12.78 -21.93
N ALA A 4 -11.87 -13.81 -22.78
CA ALA A 4 -11.03 -14.97 -22.47
C ALA A 4 -9.55 -14.75 -22.82
N HIS A 5 -9.25 -13.85 -23.76
CA HIS A 5 -7.87 -13.47 -24.12
C HIS A 5 -7.26 -12.51 -23.07
N ILE A 6 -8.04 -11.57 -22.56
CA ILE A 6 -7.60 -10.58 -21.55
C ILE A 6 -6.90 -11.25 -20.35
N THR A 7 -7.42 -12.40 -19.90
CA THR A 7 -6.91 -13.14 -18.74
C THR A 7 -5.72 -14.06 -18.97
N ILE A 8 -5.54 -14.61 -20.17
CA ILE A 8 -4.33 -15.40 -20.50
C ILE A 8 -3.12 -14.46 -20.48
N THR A 9 -3.30 -13.24 -20.99
CA THR A 9 -2.26 -12.22 -21.01
C THR A 9 -2.05 -11.55 -19.65
N LEU A 10 -3.11 -11.38 -18.83
CA LEU A 10 -2.97 -10.91 -17.44
C LEU A 10 -2.03 -11.77 -16.59
N ILE A 11 -2.08 -13.10 -16.72
CA ILE A 11 -1.09 -13.95 -16.01
C ILE A 11 0.29 -13.76 -16.61
N HIS A 12 0.43 -13.66 -17.94
CA HIS A 12 1.72 -13.36 -18.57
C HIS A 12 2.32 -12.01 -18.11
N ASN A 13 1.48 -11.00 -17.88
CA ASN A 13 1.90 -9.70 -17.34
C ASN A 13 2.28 -9.79 -15.86
N MET A 14 1.51 -10.56 -15.07
CA MET A 14 1.86 -10.90 -13.70
C MET A 14 3.17 -11.72 -13.62
N MET A 15 3.61 -12.38 -14.69
CA MET A 15 4.86 -13.14 -14.77
C MET A 15 6.09 -12.26 -15.04
N LEU A 16 5.95 -11.18 -15.81
CA LEU A 16 7.09 -10.50 -16.43
C LEU A 16 7.41 -9.11 -15.83
N GLN A 17 6.47 -8.43 -15.18
CA GLN A 17 6.60 -6.98 -14.88
C GLN A 17 6.16 -6.57 -13.47
N ASP A 18 6.56 -5.35 -13.08
CA ASP A 18 6.12 -4.71 -11.83
C ASP A 18 4.67 -4.27 -11.95
N THR A 19 3.80 -5.05 -11.32
CA THR A 19 2.35 -4.81 -11.32
C THR A 19 1.95 -3.60 -10.48
N GLY A 20 2.88 -2.97 -9.74
CA GLY A 20 2.58 -1.87 -8.83
C GLY A 20 1.80 -2.29 -7.56
N LEU A 21 1.50 -3.59 -7.42
CA LEU A 21 0.82 -4.15 -6.26
C LEU A 21 1.77 -4.24 -5.06
N TYR A 22 1.29 -3.97 -3.84
CA TYR A 22 2.13 -4.04 -2.62
C TYR A 22 2.62 -5.45 -2.25
N TYR A 23 2.10 -6.48 -2.95
CA TYR A 23 2.49 -7.89 -2.87
C TYR A 23 3.01 -8.43 -4.22
N ASP A 24 3.32 -7.54 -5.18
CA ASP A 24 3.85 -7.88 -6.50
C ASP A 24 5.01 -8.86 -6.42
N ARG A 25 5.98 -8.60 -5.54
CA ARG A 25 7.13 -9.47 -5.33
C ARG A 25 6.73 -10.90 -4.97
N TYR A 26 5.78 -11.06 -4.03
CA TYR A 26 5.31 -12.38 -3.61
C TYR A 26 4.59 -13.09 -4.76
N LEU A 27 3.76 -12.35 -5.50
CA LEU A 27 3.08 -12.85 -6.68
C LEU A 27 4.09 -13.36 -7.72
N ARG A 28 5.10 -12.56 -8.08
CA ARG A 28 6.12 -12.93 -9.06
C ARG A 28 6.97 -14.11 -8.62
N GLU A 29 7.44 -14.13 -7.37
CA GLU A 29 8.21 -15.25 -6.83
C GLU A 29 7.41 -16.56 -6.82
N VAL A 30 6.10 -16.51 -6.51
CA VAL A 30 5.21 -17.70 -6.58
C VAL A 30 5.08 -18.20 -8.01
N ILE A 31 4.84 -17.29 -8.96
CA ILE A 31 4.66 -17.62 -10.37
C ILE A 31 5.96 -18.16 -10.97
N GLU A 32 7.11 -17.55 -10.72
CA GLU A 32 8.43 -18.01 -11.17
C GLU A 32 8.69 -19.46 -10.70
N VAL A 33 8.38 -19.76 -9.43
CA VAL A 33 8.54 -21.10 -8.86
C VAL A 33 7.59 -22.10 -9.52
N LEU A 34 6.33 -21.73 -9.77
CA LEU A 34 5.36 -22.56 -10.47
C LEU A 34 5.79 -22.85 -11.91
N GLU A 35 6.39 -21.89 -12.60
CA GLU A 35 6.89 -22.07 -13.96
C GLU A 35 8.05 -23.05 -14.05
N THR A 36 8.81 -23.29 -12.97
CA THR A 36 9.88 -24.30 -13.00
C THR A 36 9.35 -25.72 -13.24
N ASP A 37 8.06 -25.96 -13.00
CA ASP A 37 7.37 -27.22 -13.32
C ASP A 37 6.83 -27.21 -14.77
N PRO A 38 7.30 -28.10 -15.67
CA PRO A 38 6.88 -28.08 -17.07
C PRO A 38 5.38 -28.31 -17.28
N HIS A 39 4.76 -29.16 -16.46
CA HIS A 39 3.32 -29.43 -16.56
C HIS A 39 2.55 -28.19 -16.15
N PHE A 40 2.91 -27.60 -15.02
CA PHE A 40 2.21 -26.42 -14.54
C PHE A 40 2.39 -25.23 -15.48
N ARG A 41 3.59 -25.04 -16.05
CA ARG A 41 3.86 -24.01 -17.06
C ARG A 41 2.95 -24.11 -18.28
N GLU A 42 2.77 -25.31 -18.84
CA GLU A 42 1.86 -25.50 -19.98
C GLU A 42 0.42 -25.14 -19.63
N LYS A 43 -0.03 -25.56 -18.43
CA LYS A 43 -1.37 -25.21 -17.92
C LYS A 43 -1.52 -23.71 -17.71
N LEU A 44 -0.50 -23.05 -17.18
CA LEU A 44 -0.48 -21.62 -16.94
C LEU A 44 -0.56 -20.82 -18.26
N GLN A 45 0.14 -21.28 -19.31
CA GLN A 45 0.13 -20.65 -20.64
C GLN A 45 -1.18 -20.88 -21.44
N THR A 46 -1.94 -21.92 -21.10
CA THR A 46 -3.15 -22.31 -21.83
C THR A 46 -4.45 -22.02 -21.07
N ALA A 47 -4.37 -21.71 -19.77
CA ALA A 47 -5.52 -21.47 -18.90
C ALA A 47 -6.25 -20.16 -19.24
N ASN A 48 -7.56 -20.23 -19.46
CA ASN A 48 -8.38 -19.06 -19.74
C ASN A 48 -8.90 -18.36 -18.46
N ALA A 49 -9.53 -17.19 -18.65
CA ALA A 49 -10.19 -16.38 -17.62
C ALA A 49 -11.02 -17.16 -16.60
N GLU A 50 -11.81 -18.09 -17.13
CA GLU A 50 -12.78 -18.80 -16.34
C GLU A 50 -12.09 -19.93 -15.58
N ASP A 51 -11.08 -20.58 -16.16
CA ASP A 51 -10.29 -21.61 -15.48
C ASP A 51 -9.54 -21.03 -14.26
N ILE A 52 -9.10 -19.78 -14.38
CA ILE A 52 -8.42 -19.05 -13.31
C ILE A 52 -9.42 -18.63 -12.22
N ARG A 53 -10.54 -17.99 -12.61
CA ARG A 53 -11.57 -17.52 -11.69
C ARG A 53 -12.32 -18.65 -10.98
N ASN A 54 -12.47 -19.80 -11.63
CA ASN A 54 -13.18 -20.95 -11.09
C ASN A 54 -12.25 -21.89 -10.28
N GLY A 55 -10.98 -21.53 -10.08
CA GLY A 55 -10.01 -22.30 -9.30
C GLY A 55 -9.56 -23.61 -9.97
N HIS A 56 -9.80 -23.77 -11.28
CA HIS A 56 -9.39 -24.98 -12.02
C HIS A 56 -7.86 -25.06 -12.12
N LEU A 57 -7.19 -23.94 -12.37
CA LEU A 57 -5.73 -23.85 -12.37
C LEU A 57 -5.14 -24.21 -10.99
N SER A 58 -5.80 -23.80 -9.91
CA SER A 58 -5.36 -24.08 -8.54
C SER A 58 -5.36 -25.56 -8.18
N ASN A 59 -6.24 -26.36 -8.79
CA ASN A 59 -6.29 -27.81 -8.55
C ASN A 59 -5.11 -28.55 -9.21
N GLU A 60 -4.47 -27.97 -10.23
CA GLU A 60 -3.27 -28.53 -10.87
C GLU A 60 -2.05 -28.47 -9.93
N LEU A 61 -2.12 -27.68 -8.85
CA LEU A 61 -1.06 -27.56 -7.84
C LEU A 61 -0.76 -28.89 -7.11
N ASP A 62 -1.73 -29.82 -7.06
CA ASP A 62 -1.54 -31.16 -6.49
C ASP A 62 -0.64 -32.04 -7.35
N LEU A 63 -0.49 -31.73 -8.63
CA LEU A 63 0.31 -32.51 -9.59
C LEU A 63 1.75 -32.00 -9.70
N VAL A 64 2.03 -30.86 -9.09
CA VAL A 64 3.34 -30.20 -9.11
C VAL A 64 4.36 -30.96 -8.27
N SER A 65 5.63 -30.94 -8.68
CA SER A 65 6.70 -31.64 -7.97
C SER A 65 6.85 -31.19 -6.49
N HIS A 66 7.28 -32.12 -5.63
CA HIS A 66 7.50 -31.84 -4.20
C HIS A 66 8.48 -30.68 -3.95
N HIS A 67 9.49 -30.52 -4.81
CA HIS A 67 10.47 -29.44 -4.65
C HIS A 67 9.82 -28.07 -4.83
N VAL A 68 8.96 -27.93 -5.84
CA VAL A 68 8.20 -26.71 -6.11
C VAL A 68 7.22 -26.44 -4.97
N ARG A 69 6.46 -27.45 -4.50
CA ARG A 69 5.61 -27.33 -3.30
C ARG A 69 6.38 -26.84 -2.07
N THR A 70 7.54 -27.41 -1.79
CA THR A 70 8.40 -27.00 -0.65
C THR A 70 8.81 -25.53 -0.76
N ARG A 71 9.10 -25.07 -1.98
CA ARG A 71 9.51 -23.69 -2.24
C ARG A 71 8.33 -22.72 -2.09
N LEU A 72 7.15 -23.08 -2.58
CA LEU A 72 5.92 -22.28 -2.40
C LEU A 72 5.55 -22.13 -0.92
N ASP A 73 5.67 -23.19 -0.14
CA ASP A 73 5.48 -23.15 1.31
C ASP A 73 6.45 -22.16 1.99
N GLU A 74 7.69 -22.10 1.51
CA GLU A 74 8.70 -21.15 2.01
C GLU A 74 8.32 -19.71 1.68
N LEU A 75 7.94 -19.44 0.42
CA LEU A 75 7.50 -18.12 -0.01
C LEU A 75 6.29 -17.62 0.79
N LYS A 76 5.29 -18.48 1.01
CA LYS A 76 4.13 -18.12 1.84
C LYS A 76 4.53 -17.75 3.27
N ARG A 77 5.44 -18.53 3.90
CA ARG A 77 5.93 -18.20 5.26
C ARG A 77 6.69 -16.89 5.29
N GLN A 78 7.45 -16.57 4.25
CA GLN A 78 8.16 -15.30 4.12
C GLN A 78 7.18 -14.14 4.00
N GLU A 79 6.16 -14.26 3.14
CA GLU A 79 5.13 -13.24 2.96
C GLU A 79 4.31 -13.02 4.24
N VAL A 80 3.84 -14.09 4.89
CA VAL A 80 3.14 -13.98 6.19
C VAL A 80 4.02 -13.30 7.23
N SER A 81 5.33 -13.57 7.24
CA SER A 81 6.27 -12.90 8.15
C SER A 81 6.40 -11.40 7.83
N ARG A 82 6.47 -11.03 6.55
CA ARG A 82 6.47 -9.63 6.09
C ARG A 82 5.20 -8.91 6.54
N LEU A 83 4.03 -9.50 6.29
CA LEU A 83 2.73 -8.93 6.68
C LEU A 83 2.60 -8.76 8.20
N ARG A 84 3.10 -9.71 8.99
CA ARG A 84 3.17 -9.58 10.45
C ARG A 84 4.07 -8.43 10.90
N MET A 85 5.20 -8.21 10.22
CA MET A 85 6.06 -7.06 10.51
C MET A 85 5.38 -5.74 10.18
N LEU A 86 4.68 -5.64 9.04
CA LEU A 86 3.91 -4.45 8.66
C LEU A 86 2.79 -4.16 9.68
N LEU A 87 2.04 -5.20 10.08
CA LEU A 87 1.03 -5.10 11.13
C LEU A 87 1.63 -4.62 12.45
N LYS A 88 2.77 -5.19 12.85
CA LYS A 88 3.48 -4.79 14.06
C LYS A 88 3.90 -3.32 13.99
N ALA A 89 4.49 -2.88 12.88
CA ALA A 89 4.89 -1.49 12.68
C ALA A 89 3.67 -0.54 12.73
N LYS A 90 2.53 -0.93 12.14
CA LYS A 90 1.27 -0.17 12.21
C LYS A 90 0.73 -0.10 13.62
N VAL A 91 0.77 -1.19 14.38
CA VAL A 91 0.37 -1.20 15.79
C VAL A 91 1.31 -0.36 16.64
N ASP A 92 2.63 -0.50 16.49
CA ASP A 92 3.61 0.28 17.24
C ASP A 92 3.50 1.80 16.94
N SER A 93 3.19 2.16 15.69
CA SER A 93 2.95 3.56 15.28
C SER A 93 1.64 4.13 15.84
N THR A 94 0.61 3.29 16.02
CA THR A 94 -0.71 3.73 16.53
C THR A 94 -0.85 3.60 18.04
N ASN A 95 -0.06 2.73 18.67
CA ASN A 95 0.01 2.48 20.11
C ASN A 95 1.45 2.72 20.58
N SER A 96 1.85 3.99 20.66
CA SER A 96 3.01 4.37 21.46
C SER A 96 2.70 4.16 22.94
N GLN A 97 3.02 2.95 23.41
CA GLN A 97 3.05 2.48 24.80
C GLN A 97 1.79 1.81 25.37
N SER A 98 2.08 0.71 26.08
CA SER A 98 1.25 -0.02 27.05
C SER A 98 -0.02 -0.69 26.54
N THR A 99 0.14 -1.88 25.96
CA THR A 99 -0.71 -3.03 26.32
C THR A 99 0.00 -4.32 25.87
N ASN A 100 0.42 -5.16 26.82
CA ASN A 100 0.79 -6.56 26.58
C ASN A 100 -0.48 -7.39 26.23
N VAL A 101 -1.36 -6.85 25.39
CA VAL A 101 -2.48 -7.60 24.83
C VAL A 101 -1.90 -8.44 23.70
N PRO A 102 -2.05 -9.77 23.73
CA PRO A 102 -1.65 -10.61 22.61
C PRO A 102 -2.36 -10.09 21.36
N ILE A 103 -1.61 -9.49 20.44
CA ILE A 103 -2.15 -9.08 19.15
C ILE A 103 -2.52 -10.36 18.44
N ASP A 104 -3.81 -10.56 18.18
CA ASP A 104 -4.28 -11.67 17.37
C ASP A 104 -3.91 -11.42 15.90
N HIS A 105 -2.64 -11.71 15.59
CA HIS A 105 -2.10 -11.59 14.25
C HIS A 105 -2.89 -12.41 13.24
N ALA A 106 -3.52 -13.52 13.64
CA ALA A 106 -4.33 -14.33 12.73
C ALA A 106 -5.60 -13.59 12.30
N SER A 107 -6.25 -12.85 13.22
CA SER A 107 -7.41 -12.02 12.86
C SER A 107 -7.03 -10.79 12.03
N LEU A 108 -5.85 -10.19 12.28
CA LEU A 108 -5.37 -9.05 11.50
C LEU A 108 -4.95 -9.44 10.08
N LEU A 109 -4.44 -10.66 9.88
CA LEU A 109 -4.08 -11.15 8.55
C LEU A 109 -5.29 -11.27 7.61
N LYS A 110 -6.52 -11.34 8.14
CA LYS A 110 -7.77 -11.37 7.34
C LYS A 110 -7.99 -10.12 6.48
N GLN A 111 -7.27 -9.03 6.76
CA GLN A 111 -7.34 -7.82 5.94
C GLN A 111 -6.59 -7.96 4.60
N PHE A 112 -5.74 -8.97 4.47
CA PHE A 112 -4.99 -9.24 3.25
C PHE A 112 -5.73 -10.32 2.44
N GLU A 113 -6.29 -9.91 1.31
CA GLU A 113 -7.19 -10.76 0.51
C GLU A 113 -6.44 -11.84 -0.31
N HIS A 114 -5.14 -11.66 -0.55
CA HIS A 114 -4.30 -12.51 -1.42
C HIS A 114 -3.76 -13.79 -0.77
N LEU A 115 -4.16 -14.11 0.46
CA LEU A 115 -3.68 -15.28 1.22
C LEU A 115 -4.80 -15.92 2.03
N ASP A 116 -4.73 -17.24 2.26
CA ASP A 116 -5.65 -17.90 3.18
C ASP A 116 -5.26 -17.59 4.65
N PRO A 117 -6.11 -16.89 5.43
CA PRO A 117 -5.80 -16.58 6.83
C PRO A 117 -5.88 -17.81 7.75
N HIS A 118 -6.55 -18.89 7.33
CA HIS A 118 -6.74 -20.11 8.11
C HIS A 118 -5.56 -21.08 8.01
N ASN A 119 -4.74 -20.94 6.97
CA ASN A 119 -3.53 -21.73 6.78
C ASN A 119 -2.34 -20.79 6.56
N GLN A 120 -1.37 -20.76 7.46
CA GLN A 120 -0.26 -19.79 7.39
C GLN A 120 1.07 -20.39 6.97
N ASN A 121 1.16 -21.73 6.89
CA ASN A 121 2.44 -22.43 6.81
C ASN A 121 2.63 -23.22 5.50
N THR A 122 1.56 -23.65 4.86
CA THR A 122 1.62 -24.37 3.57
C THR A 122 0.87 -23.62 2.49
N PHE A 123 1.40 -23.59 1.28
CA PHE A 123 0.79 -22.96 0.11
C PHE A 123 -0.08 -23.98 -0.60
N GLU A 124 -1.40 -23.75 -0.57
CA GLU A 124 -2.40 -24.66 -1.12
C GLU A 124 -3.11 -24.05 -2.34
N ALA A 125 -3.94 -24.86 -3.00
CA ALA A 125 -4.77 -24.42 -4.13
C ALA A 125 -5.55 -23.14 -3.79
N LYS A 126 -6.06 -23.02 -2.56
CA LYS A 126 -6.79 -21.84 -2.12
C LYS A 126 -5.94 -20.57 -2.10
N ASP A 127 -4.67 -20.66 -1.74
CA ASP A 127 -3.76 -19.52 -1.77
C ASP A 127 -3.50 -19.05 -3.19
N LEU A 128 -3.29 -19.98 -4.11
CA LEU A 128 -3.11 -19.62 -5.52
C LEU A 128 -4.37 -18.99 -6.12
N GLU A 129 -5.54 -19.52 -5.77
CA GLU A 129 -6.83 -18.96 -6.19
C GLU A 129 -7.00 -17.52 -5.66
N LEU A 130 -6.76 -17.29 -4.37
CA LEU A 130 -6.83 -15.96 -3.76
C LEU A 130 -5.79 -15.02 -4.37
N LEU A 131 -4.54 -15.45 -4.47
CA LEU A 131 -3.45 -14.64 -5.03
C LEU A 131 -3.76 -14.17 -6.45
N ILE A 132 -4.19 -15.07 -7.35
CA ILE A 132 -4.48 -14.69 -8.73
C ILE A 132 -5.77 -13.87 -8.83
N SER A 133 -6.83 -14.25 -8.10
CA SER A 133 -8.11 -13.52 -8.15
C SER A 133 -8.00 -12.11 -7.57
N THR A 134 -7.29 -11.94 -6.46
CA THR A 134 -7.00 -10.63 -5.87
C THR A 134 -6.08 -9.82 -6.78
N ALA A 135 -5.00 -10.39 -7.32
CA ALA A 135 -4.15 -9.67 -8.27
C ALA A 135 -4.90 -9.22 -9.52
N THR A 136 -5.79 -10.07 -10.06
CA THR A 136 -6.63 -9.70 -11.22
C THR A 136 -7.57 -8.55 -10.88
N LYS A 137 -8.28 -8.66 -9.74
CA LYS A 137 -9.20 -7.61 -9.26
C LYS A 137 -8.46 -6.31 -8.99
N ASP A 138 -7.32 -6.36 -8.31
CA ASP A 138 -6.56 -5.18 -7.92
C ASP A 138 -5.96 -4.51 -9.16
N LEU A 139 -5.44 -5.27 -10.13
CA LEU A 139 -4.97 -4.74 -11.41
C LEU A 139 -6.10 -4.09 -12.23
N GLU A 140 -7.28 -4.71 -12.27
CA GLU A 140 -8.45 -4.14 -12.97
C GLU A 140 -8.92 -2.81 -12.35
N ASN A 141 -8.73 -2.63 -11.04
CA ASN A 141 -9.18 -1.44 -10.31
C ASN A 141 -8.04 -0.47 -9.95
N PHE A 142 -6.78 -0.79 -10.27
CA PHE A 142 -5.61 -0.04 -9.81
C PHE A 142 -5.69 1.44 -10.18
N ASP A 143 -5.97 1.72 -11.44
CA ASP A 143 -6.07 3.08 -11.97
C ASP A 143 -7.25 3.84 -11.36
N VAL A 144 -8.38 3.15 -11.16
CA VAL A 144 -9.57 3.71 -10.51
C VAL A 144 -9.28 4.08 -9.05
N GLU A 145 -8.62 3.19 -8.30
CA GLU A 145 -8.25 3.45 -6.92
C GLU A 145 -7.26 4.61 -6.81
N ARG A 146 -6.28 4.70 -7.72
CA ARG A 146 -5.35 5.84 -7.81
C ARG A 146 -6.07 7.16 -8.06
N HIS A 147 -6.99 7.21 -9.02
CA HIS A 147 -7.80 8.40 -9.27
C HIS A 147 -8.65 8.81 -8.06
N GLU A 148 -9.22 7.84 -7.33
CA GLU A 148 -9.98 8.11 -6.12
C GLU A 148 -9.09 8.59 -4.95
N GLU A 149 -7.85 8.10 -4.86
CA GLU A 149 -6.85 8.62 -3.92
C GLU A 149 -6.45 10.06 -4.25
N PHE A 150 -6.17 10.35 -5.52
CA PHE A 150 -5.86 11.71 -5.97
C PHE A 150 -7.04 12.66 -5.75
N LYS A 151 -8.28 12.23 -6.04
CA LYS A 151 -9.48 13.01 -5.72
C LYS A 151 -9.58 13.32 -4.23
N ARG A 152 -9.32 12.36 -3.35
CA ARG A 152 -9.29 12.58 -1.89
C ARG A 152 -8.17 13.54 -1.48
N TYR A 153 -7.01 13.45 -2.11
CA TYR A 153 -5.90 14.36 -1.88
C TYR A 153 -6.28 15.81 -2.20
N GLU A 154 -6.86 16.04 -3.38
CA GLU A 154 -7.31 17.37 -3.82
C GLU A 154 -8.43 17.92 -2.90
N MET A 155 -9.38 17.08 -2.48
CA MET A 155 -10.40 17.48 -1.50
C MET A 155 -9.80 17.83 -0.13
N LEU A 156 -8.78 17.11 0.33
CA LEU A 156 -8.10 17.38 1.59
C LEU A 156 -7.35 18.72 1.55
N LYS A 157 -6.60 18.96 0.47
CA LYS A 157 -5.90 20.22 0.21
C LYS A 157 -6.85 21.41 0.21
N GLU A 158 -8.00 21.29 -0.45
CA GLU A 158 -9.04 22.33 -0.43
C GLU A 158 -9.69 22.50 0.95
N HIS A 159 -9.94 21.41 1.68
CA HIS A 159 -10.47 21.46 3.04
C HIS A 159 -9.53 22.22 3.99
N GLU A 160 -8.24 21.87 3.99
CA GLU A 160 -7.21 22.54 4.79
C GLU A 160 -7.10 24.02 4.44
N ARG A 161 -7.19 24.36 3.14
CA ARG A 161 -7.23 25.74 2.67
C ARG A 161 -8.45 26.48 3.24
N ARG A 162 -9.63 25.89 3.21
CA ARG A 162 -10.86 26.49 3.76
C ARG A 162 -10.76 26.70 5.27
N GLU A 163 -10.23 25.73 6.01
CA GLU A 163 -10.02 25.85 7.46
C GLU A 163 -8.98 26.92 7.80
N TYR A 164 -7.86 26.98 7.05
CA TYR A 164 -6.84 28.01 7.20
C TYR A 164 -7.44 29.41 7.00
N LEU A 165 -8.19 29.62 5.92
CA LEU A 165 -8.83 30.90 5.64
C LEU A 165 -9.85 31.29 6.73
N LYS A 166 -10.62 30.34 7.28
CA LYS A 166 -11.58 30.62 8.36
C LYS A 166 -10.91 31.21 9.60
N GLY A 167 -9.66 30.82 9.89
CA GLY A 167 -8.88 31.31 11.05
C GLY A 167 -8.26 32.70 10.87
N LEU A 168 -8.27 33.27 9.66
CA LEU A 168 -7.62 34.55 9.36
C LEU A 168 -8.56 35.74 9.43
N ASP A 169 -8.02 36.94 9.68
CA ASP A 169 -8.75 38.22 9.55
C ASP A 169 -9.02 38.58 8.07
N GLN A 170 -9.99 39.46 7.81
CA GLN A 170 -10.43 39.78 6.44
C GLN A 170 -9.29 40.28 5.54
N GLU A 171 -8.40 41.14 6.04
CA GLU A 171 -7.29 41.66 5.24
C GLU A 171 -6.30 40.56 4.85
N LYS A 172 -6.00 39.64 5.78
CA LYS A 172 -5.12 38.50 5.54
C LYS A 172 -5.76 37.51 4.58
N ARG A 173 -7.06 37.18 4.78
CA ARG A 173 -7.82 36.32 3.85
C ARG A 173 -7.72 36.82 2.41
N ASN A 174 -7.99 38.11 2.18
CA ASN A 174 -7.93 38.69 0.84
C ASN A 174 -6.52 38.60 0.21
N LYS A 175 -5.48 38.78 1.03
CA LYS A 175 -4.08 38.67 0.57
C LYS A 175 -3.73 37.23 0.19
N GLU A 176 -4.10 36.26 1.01
CA GLU A 176 -3.88 34.83 0.74
C GLU A 176 -4.65 34.38 -0.51
N GLU A 177 -5.93 34.75 -0.63
CA GLU A 177 -6.74 34.43 -1.82
C GLU A 177 -6.12 34.98 -3.11
N LYS A 178 -5.59 36.21 -3.05
CA LYS A 178 -4.90 36.82 -4.20
C LYS A 178 -3.60 36.08 -4.53
N MET A 179 -2.79 35.74 -3.52
CA MET A 179 -1.55 34.99 -3.70
C MET A 179 -1.84 33.62 -4.33
N MET A 180 -2.86 32.91 -3.86
CA MET A 180 -3.25 31.62 -4.43
C MET A 180 -3.72 31.74 -5.88
N GLN A 181 -4.47 32.79 -6.21
CA GLN A 181 -4.88 33.04 -7.59
C GLN A 181 -3.66 33.34 -8.49
N GLU A 182 -2.68 34.09 -7.98
CA GLU A 182 -1.43 34.37 -8.69
C GLU A 182 -0.61 33.08 -8.92
N LEU A 183 -0.53 32.18 -7.93
CA LEU A 183 0.14 30.88 -8.08
C LEU A 183 -0.56 30.00 -9.13
N LYS A 184 -1.90 29.93 -9.09
CA LYS A 184 -2.68 29.18 -10.11
C LYS A 184 -2.48 29.73 -11.52
N GLU A 185 -2.45 31.06 -11.65
CA GLU A 185 -2.20 31.71 -12.94
C GLU A 185 -0.76 31.50 -13.40
N LYS A 186 0.21 31.46 -12.49
CA LYS A 186 1.60 31.13 -12.80
C LYS A 186 1.74 29.70 -13.30
N HIS A 187 1.11 28.73 -12.62
CA HIS A 187 1.11 27.33 -13.04
C HIS A 187 0.52 27.14 -14.44
N ARG A 188 -0.58 27.85 -14.75
CA ARG A 188 -1.20 27.86 -16.10
C ARG A 188 -0.30 28.38 -17.22
N GLN A 189 0.75 29.12 -16.89
CA GLN A 189 1.67 29.68 -17.86
C GLN A 189 2.80 28.69 -18.15
N HIS A 190 2.46 27.64 -18.88
CA HIS A 190 3.41 26.64 -19.34
C HIS A 190 3.46 26.59 -20.88
N PRO A 191 4.57 26.07 -21.46
CA PRO A 191 4.61 25.70 -22.87
C PRO A 191 3.49 24.72 -23.22
N LYS A 192 3.07 24.69 -24.48
CA LYS A 192 2.04 23.76 -24.94
C LYS A 192 2.49 22.31 -24.73
N VAL A 193 1.60 21.53 -24.13
CA VAL A 193 1.74 20.09 -23.93
C VAL A 193 1.18 19.37 -25.16
N ASN A 194 1.96 18.45 -25.73
CA ASN A 194 1.50 17.62 -26.83
C ASN A 194 0.61 16.49 -26.31
N ALA A 195 -0.32 16.02 -27.14
CA ALA A 195 -1.15 14.89 -26.77
C ALA A 195 -0.30 13.59 -26.69
N PRO A 196 -0.56 12.73 -25.68
CA PRO A 196 0.15 11.46 -25.52
C PRO A 196 0.04 10.59 -26.76
N GLY A 197 1.19 10.12 -27.27
CA GLY A 197 1.28 9.28 -28.46
C GLY A 197 1.08 10.00 -29.79
N SER A 198 0.98 11.32 -29.79
CA SER A 198 0.98 12.09 -31.03
C SER A 198 2.35 12.15 -31.68
N VAL A 199 2.40 12.36 -33.00
CA VAL A 199 3.67 12.51 -33.72
C VAL A 199 4.54 13.64 -33.18
N ALA A 200 3.92 14.70 -32.64
CA ALA A 200 4.65 15.82 -32.05
C ALA A 200 5.37 15.40 -30.77
N GLN A 201 4.65 14.73 -29.86
CA GLN A 201 5.21 14.22 -28.60
C GLN A 201 6.34 13.22 -28.85
N LEU A 202 6.13 12.24 -29.73
CA LEU A 202 7.16 11.22 -30.00
C LEU A 202 8.40 11.80 -30.69
N ARG A 203 8.23 12.80 -31.57
CA ARG A 203 9.37 13.48 -32.20
C ARG A 203 10.16 14.32 -31.21
N GLU A 204 9.49 14.93 -30.25
CA GLU A 204 10.15 15.70 -29.20
C GLU A 204 11.00 14.79 -28.32
N VAL A 205 10.48 13.63 -27.89
CA VAL A 205 11.28 12.63 -27.18
C VAL A 205 12.47 12.17 -28.03
N TRP A 206 12.26 11.90 -29.32
CA TRP A 206 13.32 11.51 -30.26
C TRP A 206 14.42 12.58 -30.42
N GLU A 207 14.07 13.86 -30.38
CA GLU A 207 15.04 14.95 -30.49
C GLU A 207 15.75 15.21 -29.16
N GLU A 208 14.97 15.40 -28.09
CA GLU A 208 15.47 15.93 -26.82
C GLU A 208 16.02 14.86 -25.89
N THR A 209 15.40 13.67 -25.86
CA THR A 209 15.82 12.55 -25.01
C THR A 209 16.83 11.68 -25.74
N ASP A 210 16.54 11.31 -27.00
CA ASP A 210 17.40 10.39 -27.76
C ASP A 210 18.55 11.10 -28.50
N GLY A 211 18.46 12.42 -28.68
CA GLY A 211 19.48 13.21 -29.38
C GLY A 211 19.57 12.91 -30.88
N LEU A 212 18.47 12.48 -31.50
CA LEU A 212 18.40 12.08 -32.90
C LEU A 212 17.77 13.18 -33.78
N ASP A 213 18.05 13.16 -35.08
CA ASP A 213 17.53 14.17 -36.01
C ASP A 213 16.00 14.04 -36.16
N PRO A 214 15.21 15.10 -35.91
CA PRO A 214 13.75 15.09 -36.05
C PRO A 214 13.26 14.70 -37.45
N GLN A 215 14.05 14.98 -38.49
CA GLN A 215 13.69 14.67 -39.88
C GLN A 215 13.83 13.17 -40.21
N GLU A 216 14.59 12.43 -39.40
CA GLU A 216 14.80 11.00 -39.55
C GLU A 216 13.87 10.16 -38.66
N PHE A 217 12.87 10.81 -38.02
CA PHE A 217 11.94 10.13 -37.13
C PHE A 217 11.32 8.89 -37.79
N ASN A 218 11.53 7.74 -37.16
CA ASN A 218 11.00 6.46 -37.59
C ASN A 218 10.30 5.75 -36.43
N PRO A 219 8.98 5.53 -36.49
CA PRO A 219 8.24 4.91 -35.38
C PRO A 219 8.77 3.54 -34.96
N LYS A 220 9.25 2.73 -35.91
CA LYS A 220 9.78 1.40 -35.61
C LYS A 220 11.11 1.48 -34.86
N THR A 221 11.98 2.43 -35.23
CA THR A 221 13.23 2.66 -34.51
C THR A 221 12.95 3.27 -33.14
N PHE A 222 12.01 4.23 -33.06
CA PHE A 222 11.56 4.83 -31.81
C PHE A 222 11.09 3.78 -30.81
N PHE A 223 10.21 2.86 -31.24
CA PHE A 223 9.73 1.75 -30.41
C PHE A 223 10.88 0.95 -29.83
N LYS A 224 11.82 0.51 -30.69
CA LYS A 224 12.96 -0.32 -30.28
C LYS A 224 13.94 0.37 -29.34
N LEU A 225 13.98 1.71 -29.37
CA LEU A 225 14.86 2.48 -28.50
C LEU A 225 14.28 2.61 -27.08
N HIS A 226 12.96 2.54 -26.96
CA HIS A 226 12.23 2.68 -25.71
C HIS A 226 11.71 1.36 -25.14
N ASP A 227 11.80 0.28 -25.90
CA ASP A 227 11.80 -1.10 -25.41
C ASP A 227 13.16 -1.34 -24.73
N THR A 228 13.24 -0.94 -23.46
CA THR A 228 14.47 -0.86 -22.68
C THR A 228 15.00 -2.23 -22.26
N ASN A 229 14.12 -3.22 -22.17
CA ASN A 229 14.45 -4.59 -21.77
C ASN A 229 14.56 -5.56 -22.98
N GLU A 230 14.31 -5.08 -24.20
CA GLU A 230 14.37 -5.81 -25.48
C GLU A 230 13.39 -7.01 -25.59
N ASP A 231 12.24 -6.94 -24.92
CA ASP A 231 11.22 -8.01 -24.95
C ASP A 231 10.20 -7.87 -26.11
N GLY A 232 10.27 -6.76 -26.85
CA GLY A 232 9.43 -6.50 -28.03
C GLY A 232 8.04 -5.94 -27.72
N ILE A 233 7.78 -5.57 -26.47
CA ILE A 233 6.56 -4.91 -25.98
C ILE A 233 6.96 -3.62 -25.26
N LEU A 234 6.05 -2.63 -25.20
CA LEU A 234 6.20 -1.47 -24.33
C LEU A 234 5.27 -1.62 -23.14
N ASP A 235 5.84 -1.57 -21.95
CA ASP A 235 5.09 -1.65 -20.70
C ASP A 235 4.65 -0.28 -20.16
N GLU A 236 3.92 -0.29 -19.06
CA GLU A 236 3.41 0.95 -18.46
C GLU A 236 4.53 1.89 -18.03
N ASN A 237 5.62 1.37 -17.47
CA ASN A 237 6.74 2.19 -17.01
C ASN A 237 7.49 2.80 -18.19
N GLU A 238 7.70 2.02 -19.25
CA GLU A 238 8.35 2.46 -20.48
C GLU A 238 7.51 3.54 -21.18
N LEU A 239 6.19 3.37 -21.22
CA LEU A 239 5.27 4.37 -21.75
C LEU A 239 5.25 5.63 -20.89
N GLU A 240 5.17 5.49 -19.57
CA GLU A 240 5.20 6.60 -18.62
C GLU A 240 6.48 7.43 -18.74
N ALA A 241 7.62 6.78 -18.98
CA ALA A 241 8.89 7.46 -19.22
C ALA A 241 8.82 8.41 -20.43
N LEU A 242 8.07 8.06 -21.49
CA LEU A 242 7.88 8.90 -22.68
C LEU A 242 7.16 10.22 -22.37
N PHE A 243 6.35 10.25 -21.30
CA PHE A 243 5.56 11.43 -20.94
C PHE A 243 6.35 12.42 -20.08
N THR A 244 7.48 12.00 -19.51
CA THR A 244 8.30 12.83 -18.61
C THR A 244 8.62 14.19 -19.22
N LYS A 245 9.04 14.24 -20.49
CA LYS A 245 9.37 15.50 -21.18
C LYS A 245 8.19 16.44 -21.33
N GLU A 246 7.00 15.90 -21.59
CA GLU A 246 5.77 16.69 -21.69
C GLU A 246 5.35 17.24 -20.32
N LEU A 247 5.50 16.45 -19.26
CA LEU A 247 5.15 16.84 -17.89
C LEU A 247 6.14 17.87 -17.33
N GLU A 248 7.43 17.78 -17.65
CA GLU A 248 8.47 18.76 -17.26
C GLU A 248 8.19 20.18 -17.79
N LYS A 249 7.35 20.34 -18.82
CA LYS A 249 6.91 21.66 -19.29
C LYS A 249 5.96 22.35 -18.29
N VAL A 250 5.18 21.56 -17.56
CA VAL A 250 4.09 22.02 -16.70
C VAL A 250 4.49 22.03 -15.23
N TYR A 251 5.28 21.02 -14.82
CA TYR A 251 5.59 20.76 -13.42
C TYR A 251 7.10 20.81 -13.18
N ASP A 252 7.56 21.70 -12.31
CA ASP A 252 8.94 21.75 -11.80
C ASP A 252 8.94 21.54 -10.27
N PRO A 253 9.63 20.53 -9.73
CA PRO A 253 9.70 20.28 -8.28
C PRO A 253 10.33 21.42 -7.47
N ASN A 254 11.01 22.38 -8.12
CA ASN A 254 11.58 23.55 -7.47
C ASN A 254 10.60 24.73 -7.38
N ASN A 255 9.47 24.66 -8.08
CA ASN A 255 8.43 25.68 -8.07
C ASN A 255 7.38 25.36 -6.98
N ALA A 256 6.98 26.37 -6.22
CA ALA A 256 6.03 26.17 -5.12
C ALA A 256 4.58 26.06 -5.59
N GLU A 257 4.28 26.52 -6.81
CA GLU A 257 2.97 26.39 -7.44
C GLU A 257 2.73 25.03 -8.12
N ASP A 258 3.79 24.24 -8.32
CA ASP A 258 3.72 22.98 -9.05
C ASP A 258 3.60 21.81 -8.08
N ASP A 259 2.51 21.05 -8.20
CA ASP A 259 2.24 19.91 -7.33
C ASP A 259 2.71 18.61 -7.99
N MET A 260 3.68 17.94 -7.38
CA MET A 260 4.21 16.68 -7.91
C MET A 260 3.20 15.53 -7.84
N MET A 261 2.18 15.61 -6.98
CA MET A 261 1.09 14.64 -6.98
C MET A 261 0.16 14.85 -8.19
N GLU A 262 -0.08 16.11 -8.58
CA GLU A 262 -0.81 16.44 -9.80
C GLU A 262 -0.03 15.97 -11.04
N MET A 263 1.30 16.13 -11.05
CA MET A 263 2.16 15.62 -12.12
C MET A 263 2.01 14.10 -12.31
N GLU A 264 1.99 13.33 -11.22
CA GLU A 264 1.86 11.88 -11.27
C GLU A 264 0.46 11.45 -11.74
N GLU A 265 -0.59 12.13 -11.28
CA GLU A 265 -1.94 11.90 -11.80
C GLU A 265 -2.03 12.22 -13.31
N GLU A 266 -1.42 13.32 -13.75
CA GLU A 266 -1.40 13.69 -15.16
C GLU A 266 -0.67 12.63 -16.00
N ARG A 267 0.43 12.07 -15.47
CA ARG A 267 1.14 10.94 -16.09
C ARG A 267 0.23 9.72 -16.28
N LEU A 268 -0.53 9.34 -15.25
CA LEU A 268 -1.49 8.23 -15.32
C LEU A 268 -2.57 8.51 -16.37
N ARG A 269 -3.12 9.73 -16.40
CA ARG A 269 -4.09 10.14 -17.43
C ARG A 269 -3.51 10.05 -18.84
N MET A 270 -2.24 10.43 -19.02
CA MET A 270 -1.55 10.32 -20.30
C MET A 270 -1.39 8.87 -20.73
N ARG A 271 -0.97 7.99 -19.81
CA ARG A 271 -0.85 6.55 -20.03
C ARG A 271 -2.19 5.93 -20.41
N GLU A 272 -3.24 6.20 -19.66
CA GLU A 272 -4.59 5.70 -19.96
C GLU A 272 -5.09 6.17 -21.32
N HIS A 273 -4.86 7.44 -21.65
CA HIS A 273 -5.21 7.96 -22.97
C HIS A 273 -4.48 7.19 -24.08
N PHE A 274 -3.18 6.96 -23.91
CA PHE A 274 -2.37 6.22 -24.86
C PHE A 274 -2.86 4.77 -25.00
N MET A 275 -2.98 4.03 -23.89
CA MET A 275 -3.46 2.64 -23.87
C MET A 275 -4.86 2.51 -24.49
N ASN A 276 -5.76 3.44 -24.20
CA ASN A 276 -7.10 3.40 -24.78
C ASN A 276 -7.10 3.50 -26.31
N ASN A 277 -6.13 4.22 -26.87
CA ASN A 277 -6.00 4.44 -28.31
C ASN A 277 -5.12 3.42 -29.04
N VAL A 278 -4.16 2.79 -28.35
CA VAL A 278 -3.12 1.95 -28.97
C VAL A 278 -3.33 0.47 -28.66
N ASP A 279 -3.43 0.12 -27.37
CA ASP A 279 -3.65 -1.25 -26.91
C ASP A 279 -5.03 -1.73 -27.35
N THR A 280 -5.04 -2.66 -28.31
CA THR A 280 -6.25 -3.15 -28.98
C THR A 280 -6.79 -4.41 -28.31
N ASN A 281 -5.91 -5.25 -27.77
CA ASN A 281 -6.28 -6.51 -27.13
C ASN A 281 -6.58 -6.34 -25.62
N LYS A 282 -6.35 -5.15 -25.06
CA LYS A 282 -6.58 -4.76 -23.66
C LYS A 282 -5.76 -5.58 -22.68
N ASP A 283 -4.51 -5.83 -23.05
CA ASP A 283 -3.54 -6.49 -22.19
C ASP A 283 -2.63 -5.51 -21.44
N ARG A 284 -2.84 -4.19 -21.51
CA ARG A 284 -1.98 -3.19 -20.82
C ARG A 284 -0.51 -3.24 -21.28
N LEU A 285 -0.26 -3.84 -22.43
CA LEU A 285 1.02 -3.80 -23.13
C LEU A 285 0.80 -3.22 -24.52
N VAL A 286 1.88 -2.74 -25.11
CA VAL A 286 1.84 -2.25 -26.49
C VAL A 286 2.86 -3.01 -27.31
N SER A 287 2.38 -3.91 -28.14
CA SER A 287 3.23 -4.59 -29.11
C SER A 287 3.68 -3.63 -30.21
N LEU A 288 4.80 -3.95 -30.87
CA LEU A 288 5.27 -3.21 -32.04
C LEU A 288 4.18 -3.09 -33.12
N GLU A 289 3.37 -4.13 -33.31
CA GLU A 289 2.30 -4.13 -34.31
C GLU A 289 1.20 -3.13 -33.97
N GLU A 290 0.76 -3.09 -32.71
CA GLU A 290 -0.25 -2.14 -32.23
C GLU A 290 0.25 -0.71 -32.30
N PHE A 291 1.50 -0.49 -31.89
CA PHE A 291 2.15 0.81 -31.97
C PHE A 291 2.21 1.31 -33.42
N LEU A 292 2.69 0.49 -34.37
CA LEU A 292 2.77 0.91 -35.77
C LEU A 292 1.38 1.19 -36.35
N LYS A 293 0.39 0.36 -36.04
CA LYS A 293 -1.01 0.59 -36.45
C LYS A 293 -1.57 1.90 -35.89
N SER A 294 -1.20 2.29 -34.67
CA SER A 294 -1.67 3.55 -34.10
C SER A 294 -1.13 4.77 -34.86
N THR A 295 0.09 4.69 -35.41
CA THR A 295 0.67 5.77 -36.21
C THR A 295 -0.04 6.04 -37.54
N GLU A 296 -0.82 5.06 -38.03
CA GLU A 296 -1.64 5.20 -39.24
C GLU A 296 -2.97 5.91 -38.98
N LYS A 297 -3.36 6.09 -37.72
CA LYS A 297 -4.63 6.72 -37.32
C LYS A 297 -4.57 8.24 -37.52
N GLN A 298 -5.74 8.87 -37.69
CA GLN A 298 -5.81 10.33 -37.90
C GLN A 298 -5.35 11.09 -36.66
N GLU A 299 -5.66 10.56 -35.49
CA GLU A 299 -5.35 11.09 -34.17
C GLU A 299 -3.84 11.21 -33.92
N PHE A 300 -3.03 10.38 -34.60
CA PHE A 300 -1.57 10.45 -34.52
C PHE A 300 -1.01 11.78 -35.06
N ASN A 301 -1.56 12.22 -36.21
CA ASN A 301 -1.09 13.43 -36.90
C ASN A 301 -1.88 14.68 -36.50
N ASN A 302 -3.16 14.51 -36.13
CA ASN A 302 -4.05 15.60 -35.76
C ASN A 302 -4.75 15.25 -34.43
N PRO A 303 -4.01 15.22 -33.32
CA PRO A 303 -4.60 14.93 -32.03
C PRO A 303 -5.53 16.08 -31.59
N LYS A 304 -6.49 15.75 -30.73
CA LYS A 304 -7.14 16.78 -29.91
C LYS A 304 -6.09 17.37 -28.97
N GLU A 305 -6.23 18.65 -28.65
CA GLU A 305 -5.36 19.30 -27.67
C GLU A 305 -5.48 18.61 -26.32
N TRP A 306 -4.34 18.43 -25.65
CA TRP A 306 -4.29 17.84 -24.32
C TRP A 306 -4.76 18.87 -23.29
N GLU A 307 -5.76 18.49 -22.49
CA GLU A 307 -6.28 19.30 -21.40
C GLU A 307 -5.68 18.81 -20.08
N THR A 308 -4.77 19.63 -19.53
CA THR A 308 -4.14 19.46 -18.22
C THR A 308 -5.15 19.53 -17.09
N LEU A 309 -4.81 18.95 -15.94
CA LEU A 309 -5.68 18.82 -14.77
C LEU A 309 -6.25 20.18 -14.28
N ASP A 310 -5.51 21.27 -14.43
CA ASP A 310 -5.91 22.61 -13.98
C ASP A 310 -7.16 23.17 -14.70
N THR A 311 -7.52 22.57 -15.84
CA THR A 311 -8.66 22.99 -16.68
C THR A 311 -10.00 22.41 -16.21
N ARG A 312 -10.00 21.29 -15.48
CA ARG A 312 -11.23 20.58 -15.07
C ARG A 312 -11.21 20.26 -13.56
N PRO A 313 -12.28 20.56 -12.83
CA PRO A 313 -12.36 20.18 -11.42
C PRO A 313 -12.41 18.65 -11.27
N VAL A 314 -11.58 18.11 -10.38
CA VAL A 314 -11.45 16.68 -10.07
C VAL A 314 -12.62 16.16 -9.23
N TYR A 315 -13.26 17.06 -8.47
CA TYR A 315 -14.39 16.77 -7.59
C TYR A 315 -15.46 17.86 -7.67
N THR A 316 -16.67 17.51 -7.23
CA THR A 316 -17.83 18.40 -7.09
C THR A 316 -17.91 18.99 -5.69
N GLU A 317 -18.61 20.12 -5.54
CA GLU A 317 -18.83 20.74 -4.22
C GLU A 317 -19.64 19.82 -3.29
N GLU A 318 -20.52 18.99 -3.85
CA GLU A 318 -21.25 17.96 -3.11
C GLU A 318 -20.32 16.87 -2.56
N GLU A 319 -19.38 16.37 -3.36
CA GLU A 319 -18.36 15.40 -2.92
C GLU A 319 -17.47 16.00 -1.82
N LEU A 320 -17.01 17.25 -1.99
CA LEU A 320 -16.21 17.93 -0.98
C LEU A 320 -16.97 18.05 0.35
N LYS A 321 -18.25 18.43 0.33
CA LYS A 321 -19.05 18.50 1.57
C LYS A 321 -19.21 17.15 2.25
N GLN A 322 -19.37 16.08 1.49
CA GLN A 322 -19.43 14.72 2.05
C GLN A 322 -18.09 14.34 2.69
N PHE A 323 -16.99 14.66 2.02
CA PHE A 323 -15.64 14.43 2.53
C PHE A 323 -15.33 15.25 3.79
N GLU A 324 -15.68 16.53 3.84
CA GLU A 324 -15.54 17.37 5.04
C GLU A 324 -16.37 16.82 6.22
N ALA A 325 -17.57 16.26 5.96
CA ALA A 325 -18.37 15.60 6.98
C ALA A 325 -17.69 14.33 7.50
N GLU A 326 -17.06 13.55 6.62
CA GLU A 326 -16.29 12.35 6.99
C GLU A 326 -15.07 12.72 7.84
N ILE A 327 -14.30 13.75 7.45
CA ILE A 327 -13.17 14.27 8.25
C ILE A 327 -13.66 14.63 9.65
N LYS A 328 -14.72 15.43 9.75
CA LYS A 328 -15.27 15.85 11.04
C LYS A 328 -15.74 14.68 11.90
N GLU A 329 -16.33 13.65 11.29
CA GLU A 329 -16.68 12.42 12.01
C GLU A 329 -15.44 11.69 12.54
N LYS A 330 -14.40 11.56 11.72
CA LYS A 330 -13.12 10.95 12.12
C LYS A 330 -12.44 11.74 13.23
N GLU A 331 -12.42 13.07 13.16
CA GLU A 331 -11.89 13.94 14.21
C GLU A 331 -12.65 13.76 15.52
N MET A 332 -13.99 13.72 15.50
CA MET A 332 -14.78 13.47 16.69
C MET A 332 -14.51 12.08 17.29
N LYS A 333 -14.35 11.04 16.46
CA LYS A 333 -13.96 9.69 16.93
C LYS A 333 -12.57 9.71 17.57
N LEU A 334 -11.61 10.41 16.94
CA LEU A 334 -10.26 10.53 17.46
C LEU A 334 -10.24 11.29 18.78
N GLN A 335 -10.98 12.40 18.87
CA GLN A 335 -11.10 13.19 20.10
C GLN A 335 -11.67 12.36 21.26
N ARG A 336 -12.73 11.58 21.02
CA ARG A 336 -13.27 10.64 22.03
C ARG A 336 -12.25 9.59 22.46
N LYS A 337 -11.44 9.10 21.52
CA LYS A 337 -10.36 8.15 21.82
C LYS A 337 -9.27 8.81 22.66
N VAL A 338 -8.85 10.03 22.33
CA VAL A 338 -7.90 10.83 23.11
C VAL A 338 -8.41 11.06 24.54
N GLU A 339 -9.66 11.46 24.71
CA GLU A 339 -10.27 11.64 26.03
C GLU A 339 -10.32 10.33 26.85
N THR A 340 -10.56 9.21 26.18
CA THR A 340 -10.56 7.89 26.83
C THR A 340 -9.16 7.50 27.28
N LEU A 341 -8.15 7.69 26.43
CA LEU A 341 -6.75 7.42 26.74
C LEU A 341 -6.23 8.33 27.86
N GLN A 342 -6.62 9.60 27.88
CA GLN A 342 -6.29 10.52 28.97
C GLN A 342 -6.82 10.03 30.32
N ARG A 343 -8.09 9.59 30.36
CA ARG A 343 -8.69 9.00 31.57
C ARG A 343 -7.99 7.72 32.01
N GLU A 344 -7.63 6.85 31.07
CA GLU A 344 -6.87 5.63 31.36
C GLU A 344 -5.49 5.95 31.94
N GLN A 345 -4.80 6.95 31.36
CA GLN A 345 -3.50 7.41 31.85
C GLN A 345 -3.58 7.99 33.27
N GLU A 346 -4.63 8.75 33.58
CA GLU A 346 -4.90 9.25 34.94
C GLU A 346 -5.08 8.10 35.94
N LEU A 347 -5.90 7.10 35.60
CA LEU A 347 -6.14 5.92 36.45
C LEU A 347 -4.85 5.11 36.68
N LEU A 348 -4.04 4.90 35.64
CA LEU A 348 -2.75 4.21 35.77
C LEU A 348 -1.78 4.98 36.66
N ASN A 349 -1.75 6.31 36.57
CA ASN A 349 -0.93 7.16 37.42
C ASN A 349 -1.37 7.09 38.89
N GLU A 350 -2.67 7.07 39.16
CA GLU A 350 -3.21 6.87 40.51
C GLU A 350 -2.86 5.48 41.06
N GLY A 351 -3.04 4.43 40.26
CA GLY A 351 -2.66 3.06 40.62
C GLY A 351 -1.17 2.91 40.92
N SER A 352 -0.30 3.55 40.12
CA SER A 352 1.14 3.57 40.34
C SER A 352 1.52 4.24 41.66
N LYS A 353 0.92 5.41 41.97
CA LYS A 353 1.12 6.09 43.26
C LYS A 353 0.66 5.24 44.44
N ALA A 354 -0.47 4.55 44.32
CA ALA A 354 -0.98 3.66 45.36
C ALA A 354 -0.04 2.46 45.60
N LEU A 355 0.48 1.86 44.53
CA LEU A 355 1.43 0.76 44.62
C LEU A 355 2.76 1.18 45.26
N GLU A 356 3.27 2.37 44.92
CA GLU A 356 4.47 2.93 45.56
C GLU A 356 4.24 3.19 47.06
N ALA A 357 3.08 3.72 47.43
CA ALA A 357 2.70 3.93 48.83
C ALA A 357 2.67 2.58 49.58
N GLN A 358 2.01 1.57 49.02
CA GLN A 358 1.95 0.22 49.59
C GLN A 358 3.34 -0.40 49.75
N LYS A 359 4.22 -0.23 48.75
CA LYS A 359 5.61 -0.71 48.81
C LYS A 359 6.40 -0.04 49.93
N ARG A 360 6.22 1.27 50.15
CA ARG A 360 6.86 2.00 51.25
C ARG A 360 6.34 1.54 52.61
N GLU A 361 5.03 1.33 52.75
CA GLU A 361 4.44 0.80 53.98
C GLU A 361 4.98 -0.60 54.31
N TYR A 362 5.05 -1.48 53.32
CA TYR A 362 5.62 -2.82 53.50
C TYR A 362 7.10 -2.79 53.92
N GLN A 363 7.91 -1.92 53.31
CA GLN A 363 9.31 -1.72 53.70
C GLN A 363 9.45 -1.19 55.13
N GLN A 364 8.57 -0.29 55.56
CA GLN A 364 8.56 0.23 56.94
C GLN A 364 8.14 -0.84 57.95
N GLN A 365 7.17 -1.71 57.62
CA GLN A 365 6.78 -2.84 58.47
C GLN A 365 7.91 -3.86 58.63
N MET A 366 8.58 -4.21 57.53
CA MET A 366 9.75 -5.11 57.57
C MET A 366 10.90 -4.51 58.40
N ALA A 367 11.16 -3.20 58.28
CA ALA A 367 12.17 -2.51 59.09
C ALA A 367 11.78 -2.38 60.57
N ALA A 368 10.47 -2.36 60.88
CA ALA A 368 9.96 -2.35 62.25
C ALA A 368 9.98 -3.75 62.90
N GLU A 369 9.80 -4.83 62.12
CA GLU A 369 9.95 -6.21 62.58
C GLU A 369 11.42 -6.64 62.78
N GLU A 370 12.39 -5.97 62.13
CA GLU A 370 13.84 -6.19 62.36
C GLU A 370 14.41 -5.46 63.60
N LEU A 371 13.60 -4.71 64.36
CA LEU A 371 14.02 -4.13 65.65
C LEU A 371 13.65 -5.07 66.82
N PRO A 372 14.59 -5.77 67.46
CA PRO A 372 14.27 -6.54 68.66
C PRO A 372 14.01 -5.57 69.83
N PRO A 373 13.22 -5.95 70.86
CA PRO A 373 13.09 -5.14 72.05
C PRO A 373 14.47 -5.04 72.72
N ALA A 374 15.03 -3.84 72.76
CA ALA A 374 16.23 -3.55 73.54
C ALA A 374 15.89 -3.62 75.03
N GLY A 375 15.90 -4.83 75.58
CA GLY A 375 15.98 -5.06 77.02
C GLY A 375 17.38 -4.68 77.49
N SER A 376 17.46 -3.82 78.50
CA SER A 376 18.71 -3.53 79.21
C SER A 376 19.19 -4.79 79.94
N ASN A 377 20.05 -5.55 79.28
CA ASN A 377 21.12 -6.42 79.78
C ASN A 377 21.29 -7.61 78.84
N GLY A 378 22.32 -7.52 77.99
CA GLY A 378 22.69 -8.57 77.05
C GLY A 378 23.25 -9.80 77.73
N GLU A 379 22.39 -10.79 77.99
CA GLU A 379 22.78 -12.18 78.19
C GLU A 379 21.88 -13.10 77.36
N LEU A 380 22.47 -13.70 76.32
CA LEU A 380 21.88 -14.81 75.57
C LEU A 380 21.85 -16.06 76.46
N LYS A 381 20.66 -16.51 76.86
CA LYS A 381 20.45 -17.86 77.41
C LYS A 381 19.94 -18.79 76.32
N PHE A 382 20.84 -19.61 75.79
CA PHE A 382 20.48 -20.78 75.01
C PHE A 382 20.07 -21.91 75.98
N GLN A 383 18.82 -22.35 75.93
CA GLN A 383 18.36 -23.57 76.60
C GLN A 383 17.92 -24.58 75.54
N PRO A 384 18.56 -25.74 75.41
CA PRO A 384 18.14 -26.76 74.45
C PRO A 384 16.98 -27.57 75.05
N GLN A 385 15.81 -27.54 74.40
CA GLN A 385 14.74 -28.51 74.66
C GLN A 385 14.79 -29.61 73.59
N LEU A 386 15.25 -30.78 74.00
CA LEU A 386 15.03 -32.04 73.30
C LEU A 386 14.28 -32.99 74.24
N GLN A 387 12.99 -33.21 73.97
CA GLN A 387 12.26 -34.40 74.44
C GLN A 387 11.49 -35.01 73.26
N LYS A 388 11.97 -36.18 72.80
CA LYS A 388 11.17 -37.30 72.24
C LYS A 388 10.40 -37.93 73.41
N ALA A 389 9.25 -38.61 73.33
CA ALA A 389 8.39 -39.23 72.30
C ALA A 389 6.93 -39.18 72.86
N GLU A 390 5.84 -39.44 72.13
CA GLU A 390 5.35 -40.79 71.80
C GLU A 390 4.16 -40.70 70.82
N TYR A 391 4.11 -41.67 69.91
CA TYR A 391 2.96 -42.06 69.12
C TYR A 391 2.11 -43.03 69.96
N GLU A 392 0.81 -42.78 70.09
CA GLU A 392 -0.18 -43.87 70.23
C GLU A 392 -1.53 -43.41 69.69
N GLY A 393 -1.97 -44.04 68.59
CA GLY A 393 -3.33 -43.91 68.09
C GLY A 393 -4.27 -44.90 68.80
N LYS A 394 -5.55 -44.56 68.88
CA LYS A 394 -6.62 -45.57 68.84
C LYS A 394 -7.98 -44.97 68.46
N HIS A 395 -8.53 -45.62 67.43
CA HIS A 395 -9.92 -45.66 67.01
C HIS A 395 -10.95 -45.62 68.15
N LYS A 396 -12.09 -44.98 67.86
CA LYS A 396 -13.42 -45.50 68.18
C LYS A 396 -14.32 -45.34 66.96
N GLU A 397 -14.65 -46.46 66.32
CA GLU A 397 -15.97 -46.63 65.71
C GLU A 397 -16.94 -47.01 66.83
N SER A 398 -18.12 -46.40 66.83
CA SER A 398 -19.38 -47.13 66.83
C SER A 398 -20.52 -46.23 66.35
#